data_AF-Q757D4-F1
#
_entry.id   AF-Q757D4-F1
#
_cell.length_a   1.000
_cell.length_b   1.000
_cell.length_c   1.000
_cell.angle_alpha   90.00
_cell.angle_beta   90.00
_cell.angle_gamma   90.00
#
_symmetry.space_group_name_H-M   'P 1'
#
loop_
_entity.id
_entity.type
_entity.pdbx_description
1 polymer ?
#
loop_
_entity_poly.entity_id
_entity_poly.type
_entity_poly.pdbx_seq_one_letter_code
_entity_poly.pdbx_strand_id
1 'polypeptide(L)'
;MELDQDVNRIIKSKTATKVSAMQAEIEANHAYIYDVQLKKLLRLHDEELQERCHTPLRKLYAKYSSRAEGNRDLQTWAEHVERDLRLLETTLRLVREGKAQDTEQAPGKGDRIFRSD
;
A
#
# COMPACT_ATOMS: atom_id res chain seq x y z
N MET A 1 40.32 -49.92 -42.33
CA MET A 1 40.65 -50.49 -41.00
C MET A 1 41.60 -49.59 -40.22
N GLU A 2 42.68 -49.05 -40.79
CA GLU A 2 43.56 -48.11 -40.04
C GLU A 2 42.83 -46.83 -39.61
N LEU A 3 42.04 -46.22 -40.51
CA LEU A 3 41.29 -45.00 -40.20
C LEU A 3 40.34 -45.18 -39.01
N ASP A 4 39.62 -46.31 -38.94
CA ASP A 4 38.72 -46.62 -37.82
C ASP A 4 39.49 -46.78 -36.51
N GLN A 5 40.69 -47.37 -36.55
CA GLN A 5 41.55 -47.50 -35.37
C GLN A 5 42.08 -46.14 -34.89
N ASP A 6 42.48 -45.26 -35.81
CA ASP A 6 42.94 -43.91 -35.48
C ASP A 6 41.82 -43.04 -34.92
N VAL A 7 40.62 -43.10 -35.51
CA VAL A 7 39.43 -42.42 -34.98
C VAL A 7 39.11 -42.96 -33.58
N ASN A 8 39.14 -44.28 -33.38
CA ASN A 8 38.87 -44.87 -32.07
C ASN A 8 39.95 -44.48 -31.04
N ARG A 9 41.20 -44.33 -31.46
CA ARG A 9 42.30 -43.84 -30.61
C ARG A 9 42.11 -42.37 -30.22
N ILE A 10 41.67 -41.52 -31.15
CA ILE A 10 41.37 -40.10 -30.88
C ILE A 10 40.17 -39.98 -29.94
N ILE A 11 39.07 -40.70 -30.20
CA ILE A 11 37.86 -40.70 -29.35
C ILE A 11 38.17 -41.22 -27.94
N LYS A 12 38.98 -42.28 -27.83
CA LYS A 12 39.42 -42.83 -26.53
C LYS A 12 40.58 -42.07 -25.90
N SER A 13 41.15 -41.09 -26.59
CA SER A 13 42.23 -40.29 -26.04
C SER A 13 41.65 -39.47 -24.89
N LYS A 14 42.10 -39.76 -23.67
CA LYS A 14 41.78 -38.97 -22.47
C LYS A 14 42.50 -37.62 -22.44
N THR A 15 43.08 -37.21 -23.57
CA THR A 15 43.76 -35.93 -23.71
C THR A 15 42.72 -34.84 -23.54
N ALA A 16 42.89 -34.02 -22.49
CA ALA A 16 42.00 -32.90 -22.25
C ALA A 16 41.93 -32.02 -23.50
N THR A 17 40.76 -31.96 -24.12
CA THR A 17 40.50 -31.04 -25.22
C THR A 17 40.29 -29.64 -24.63
N LYS A 18 40.53 -28.60 -25.43
CA LYS A 18 40.21 -27.22 -25.03
C LYS A 18 38.75 -27.09 -24.56
N VAL A 19 37.84 -27.82 -25.20
CA VAL A 19 36.41 -27.86 -24.83
C VAL A 19 36.22 -28.49 -23.44
N SER A 20 36.88 -29.61 -23.13
CA SER A 20 36.80 -30.23 -21.80
C SER A 20 37.36 -29.34 -20.68
N ALA A 21 38.43 -28.59 -20.96
CA ALA A 21 38.98 -27.63 -20.00
C ALA A 21 38.00 -26.48 -19.74
N MET A 22 37.39 -25.94 -20.79
CA MET A 22 36.37 -24.90 -20.68
C MET A 22 35.12 -25.40 -19.92
N GLN A 23 34.70 -26.64 -20.15
CA GLN A 23 33.59 -27.25 -19.43
C GLN A 23 33.88 -27.38 -17.94
N ALA A 24 35.09 -27.82 -17.57
CA ALA A 24 35.51 -27.91 -16.18
C ALA A 24 35.52 -26.54 -15.47
N GLU A 25 35.91 -25.48 -16.18
CA GLU A 25 35.86 -24.11 -15.68
C GLU A 25 34.41 -23.65 -15.44
N ILE A 26 33.49 -23.94 -16.36
CA ILE A 26 32.06 -23.64 -16.21
C ILE A 26 31.49 -24.36 -14.98
N GLU A 27 31.80 -25.64 -14.81
CA GLU A 27 31.34 -26.44 -13.67
C GLU A 27 31.89 -25.92 -12.35
N ALA A 28 33.17 -25.55 -12.30
CA ALA A 28 33.79 -24.95 -11.12
C ALA A 28 33.14 -23.60 -10.76
N ASN A 29 32.90 -22.75 -11.77
CA ASN A 29 32.21 -21.47 -11.58
C ASN A 29 30.78 -21.68 -11.10
N HIS A 30 30.05 -22.64 -11.67
CA HIS A 30 28.69 -22.97 -11.25
C HIS A 30 28.66 -23.44 -9.79
N ALA A 31 29.57 -24.34 -9.41
CA ALA A 31 29.71 -24.78 -8.03
C ALA A 31 29.99 -23.60 -7.09
N TYR A 32 30.91 -22.69 -7.44
CA TYR A 32 31.21 -21.52 -6.64
C TYR A 32 30.01 -20.56 -6.48
N ILE A 33 29.29 -20.28 -7.57
CA ILE A 33 28.09 -19.43 -7.55
C ILE A 33 27.05 -20.03 -6.60
N TYR A 34 26.79 -21.33 -6.73
CA TYR A 34 25.78 -22.01 -5.94
C TYR A 34 26.19 -22.15 -4.46
N ASP A 35 27.42 -22.60 -4.19
CA ASP A 35 27.84 -22.91 -2.83
C ASP A 35 28.26 -21.71 -1.99
N VAL A 36 28.71 -20.64 -2.63
CA VAL A 36 29.22 -19.46 -1.92
C VAL A 36 28.28 -18.29 -2.11
N GLN A 37 28.00 -17.90 -3.36
CA GLN A 37 27.30 -16.65 -3.62
C GLN A 37 25.81 -16.75 -3.25
N LEU A 38 25.14 -17.85 -3.61
CA LEU A 38 23.73 -18.04 -3.27
C LEU A 38 23.55 -18.15 -1.75
N LYS A 39 24.40 -18.90 -1.04
CA LYS A 39 24.34 -18.98 0.43
C LYS A 39 24.55 -17.62 1.09
N LYS A 40 25.50 -16.81 0.56
CA LYS A 40 25.73 -15.45 1.04
C LYS A 40 24.52 -14.54 0.79
N LEU A 41 23.88 -14.68 -0.37
CA LEU A 41 22.68 -13.91 -0.72
C LEU A 41 21.50 -14.26 0.19
N LEU A 42 21.26 -15.55 0.41
CA LEU A 42 20.23 -16.03 1.34
C LEU A 42 20.46 -15.46 2.74
N ARG A 43 21.69 -15.51 3.24
CA ARG A 43 22.02 -14.93 4.55
C ARG A 43 21.74 -13.43 4.63
N LEU A 44 22.13 -12.68 3.60
CA LEU A 44 21.90 -11.23 3.54
C LEU A 44 20.40 -10.91 3.51
N HIS A 45 19.61 -11.69 2.77
CA HIS A 45 18.17 -11.48 2.64
C HIS A 45 17.39 -11.95 3.87
N ASP A 46 17.75 -13.08 4.47
CA ASP A 46 16.95 -13.68 5.54
C ASP A 46 17.36 -13.19 6.92
N GLU A 47 18.65 -12.96 7.17
CA GLU A 47 19.12 -12.48 8.47
C GLU A 47 19.24 -10.96 8.46
N GLU A 48 20.05 -10.42 7.55
CA GLU A 48 20.43 -9.01 7.61
C GLU A 48 19.26 -8.08 7.26
N LEU A 49 18.49 -8.37 6.22
CA LEU A 49 17.30 -7.58 5.86
C LEU A 49 16.20 -7.70 6.93
N GLN A 50 16.00 -8.89 7.50
CA GLN A 50 15.00 -9.08 8.55
C GLN A 50 15.36 -8.28 9.81
N GLU A 51 16.61 -8.37 10.25
CA GLU A 51 17.09 -7.70 11.46
C GLU A 51 17.24 -6.18 11.29
N ARG A 52 17.72 -5.72 10.14
CA ARG A 52 18.00 -4.28 9.91
C ARG A 52 16.80 -3.51 9.36
N CYS A 53 15.93 -4.16 8.60
CA CYS A 53 14.82 -3.47 7.93
C CYS A 53 13.48 -3.92 8.49
N HIS A 54 13.10 -5.18 8.33
CA HIS A 54 11.73 -5.63 8.65
C HIS A 54 11.39 -5.49 10.14
N THR A 55 12.24 -6.00 11.04
CA THR A 55 12.00 -5.95 12.48
C THR A 55 11.92 -4.51 13.01
N PRO A 56 12.85 -3.59 12.66
CA PRO A 56 12.75 -2.19 13.03
C PRO A 56 11.51 -1.50 12.45
N LEU A 57 11.16 -1.75 11.18
CA LEU A 57 9.96 -1.18 10.57
C LEU A 57 8.69 -1.65 11.29
N ARG A 58 8.62 -2.94 11.63
CA ARG A 58 7.48 -3.51 12.36
C ARG A 58 7.37 -2.90 13.76
N LYS A 59 8.48 -2.70 14.46
CA LYS A 59 8.53 -2.00 15.75
C LYS A 59 8.06 -0.55 15.62
N LEU A 60 8.51 0.14 14.58
CA LEU A 60 8.09 1.51 14.28
C LEU A 60 6.57 1.56 14.02
N TYR A 61 6.07 0.68 13.16
CA TYR A 61 4.65 0.56 12.87
C TYR A 61 3.84 0.34 14.14
N ALA A 62 4.20 -0.66 14.95
CA ALA A 62 3.50 -0.95 16.21
C ALA A 62 3.52 0.25 17.20
N LYS A 63 4.60 1.03 17.22
CA LYS A 63 4.72 2.22 18.07
C LYS A 63 3.80 3.35 17.63
N TYR A 64 3.61 3.54 16.33
CA TYR A 64 2.81 4.66 15.80
C TYR A 64 1.37 4.25 15.47
N SER A 65 1.09 2.97 15.27
CA SER A 65 -0.28 2.47 15.04
C SER A 65 -1.16 2.69 16.27
N SER A 66 -0.64 2.45 17.48
CA SER A 66 -1.36 2.74 18.73
C SER A 66 -1.65 4.23 18.91
N ARG A 67 -0.73 5.10 18.45
CA ARG A 67 -0.97 6.54 18.43
C ARG A 67 -2.01 6.95 17.37
N ALA A 68 -2.04 6.23 16.25
CA ALA A 68 -3.06 6.43 15.21
C ALA A 68 -4.45 5.99 15.68
N GLU A 69 -4.55 4.97 16.53
CA GLU A 69 -5.81 4.61 17.19
C GLU A 69 -6.35 5.76 18.05
N GLY A 70 -5.50 6.47 18.80
CA GLY A 70 -5.90 7.70 19.50
C GLY A 70 -6.31 8.85 18.56
N ASN A 71 -5.73 8.92 17.34
CA ASN A 71 -6.18 9.91 16.34
C ASN A 71 -7.57 9.58 15.75
N ARG A 72 -8.07 8.34 15.88
CA ARG A 72 -9.47 8.07 15.55
C ARG A 72 -10.40 8.92 16.40
N ASP A 73 -10.03 9.24 17.64
CA ASP A 73 -10.81 10.14 18.48
C ASP A 73 -10.92 11.53 17.85
N LEU A 74 -9.85 12.04 17.22
CA LEU A 74 -9.89 13.34 16.54
C LEU A 74 -10.76 13.30 15.28
N GLN A 75 -10.66 12.23 14.48
CA GLN A 75 -11.50 12.07 13.29
C GLN A 75 -12.98 11.92 13.69
N THR A 76 -13.27 11.06 14.65
CA THR A 76 -14.63 10.88 15.19
C THR A 76 -15.15 12.17 15.80
N TRP A 77 -14.31 12.93 16.51
CA TRP A 77 -14.68 14.24 17.04
C TRP A 77 -14.98 15.24 15.93
N ALA A 78 -14.16 15.30 14.88
CA ALA A 78 -14.42 16.16 13.72
C ALA A 78 -15.74 15.80 13.02
N GLU A 79 -16.03 14.51 12.84
CA GLU A 79 -17.31 14.01 12.31
C GLU A 79 -18.51 14.41 13.19
N HIS A 80 -18.34 14.42 14.51
CA HIS A 80 -19.36 14.90 15.45
C HIS A 80 -19.59 16.41 15.31
N VAL A 81 -18.53 17.21 15.31
CA VAL A 81 -18.63 18.68 15.15
C VAL A 81 -19.28 19.03 13.82
N GLU A 82 -18.92 18.35 12.74
CA GLU A 82 -19.52 18.60 11.42
C GLU A 82 -21.02 18.26 11.40
N ARG A 83 -21.43 17.15 12.04
CA ARG A 83 -22.84 16.80 12.20
C ARG A 83 -23.60 17.89 12.96
N ASP A 84 -23.03 18.40 14.05
CA ASP A 84 -23.66 19.44 14.86
C ASP A 84 -23.79 20.75 14.10
N LEU A 85 -22.77 21.14 13.32
CA LEU A 85 -22.84 22.30 12.43
C LEU A 85 -23.94 22.15 11.38
N ARG A 86 -24.07 20.99 10.73
CA ARG A 86 -25.14 20.74 9.76
C ARG A 86 -26.53 20.80 10.39
N LEU A 87 -26.69 20.29 11.61
CA LEU A 87 -27.93 20.40 12.36
C LEU A 87 -28.28 21.86 12.63
N LEU A 88 -27.32 22.65 13.15
CA LEU A 88 -27.50 24.08 13.40
C LEU A 88 -27.83 24.86 12.12
N GLU A 89 -27.14 24.59 11.02
CA GLU A 89 -27.42 25.19 9.71
C GLU A 89 -28.82 24.85 9.21
N THR A 90 -29.24 23.59 9.38
CA THR A 90 -30.58 23.13 8.98
C THR A 90 -31.66 23.78 9.83
N THR A 91 -31.49 23.82 11.16
CA THR A 91 -32.41 24.50 12.07
C THR A 91 -32.50 25.99 11.75
N LEU A 92 -31.37 26.66 11.50
CA LEU A 92 -31.35 28.08 11.15
C LEU A 92 -32.04 28.36 9.81
N ARG A 93 -31.92 27.45 8.84
CA ARG A 93 -32.65 27.51 7.58
C ARG A 93 -34.16 27.40 7.79
N LEU A 94 -34.61 26.39 8.54
CA LEU A 94 -36.03 26.18 8.86
C LEU A 94 -36.63 27.38 9.62
N VAL A 95 -35.88 27.98 10.55
CA VAL A 95 -36.33 29.19 11.27
C VAL A 95 -36.47 30.38 10.33
N ARG A 96 -35.57 30.54 9.35
CA ARG A 96 -35.67 31.61 8.34
C ARG A 96 -36.85 31.40 7.41
N GLU A 97 -37.09 30.17 6.98
CA GLU A 97 -38.21 29.80 6.12
C GLU A 97 -39.56 29.94 6.84
N GLY A 98 -39.66 29.49 8.10
CA GLY A 98 -40.87 29.65 8.92
C GLY A 98 -41.22 31.12 9.15
N LYS A 99 -40.23 31.96 9.46
CA LYS A 99 -40.43 33.42 9.58
C LYS A 99 -40.88 34.06 8.26
N ALA A 100 -40.39 33.59 7.12
CA ALA A 100 -40.82 34.09 5.83
C ALA A 100 -42.30 33.73 5.57
N GLN A 101 -42.73 32.51 5.89
CA GLN A 101 -44.13 32.08 5.73
C GLN A 101 -45.09 32.83 6.65
N ASP A 102 -44.70 33.12 7.89
CA ASP A 102 -45.49 33.93 8.82
C ASP A 102 -45.69 35.37 8.33
N THR A 103 -44.77 35.89 7.52
CA THR A 103 -44.85 37.28 7.00
C THR A 103 -45.76 37.40 5.78
N GLU A 104 -45.94 36.32 5.00
CA GLU A 104 -46.81 36.34 3.81
C GLU A 104 -48.31 36.14 4.14
N GLN A 105 -48.65 35.71 5.36
CA GLN A 105 -50.04 35.47 5.79
C GLN A 105 -50.58 36.52 6.77
N ALA A 106 -50.31 37.82 6.57
CA ALA A 106 -51.07 38.88 7.28
C ALA A 106 -51.00 40.26 6.60
N PRO A 107 -52.09 41.06 6.55
CA PRO A 107 -53.50 40.71 6.40
C PRO A 107 -54.14 41.45 5.22
N GLY A 108 -54.59 40.71 4.20
CA GLY A 108 -55.45 41.24 3.16
C GLY A 108 -56.93 41.03 3.53
N LYS A 109 -57.71 42.11 3.43
CA LYS A 109 -59.19 42.18 3.47
C LYS A 109 -59.83 42.19 4.86
N GLY A 110 -60.12 43.38 5.34
CA GLY A 110 -61.05 43.55 6.45
C GLY A 110 -61.46 44.98 6.76
N ASP A 111 -61.42 45.91 5.79
CA ASP A 111 -61.83 47.28 6.07
C ASP A 111 -62.67 47.86 4.92
N ARG A 112 -63.90 47.37 4.81
CA ARG A 112 -64.99 47.99 4.03
C ARG A 112 -66.35 47.71 4.66
N ILE A 113 -66.53 48.04 5.94
CA ILE A 113 -67.88 48.13 6.51
C ILE A 113 -67.94 49.30 7.50
N PHE A 114 -67.94 50.52 6.98
CA PHE A 114 -68.54 51.68 7.66
C PHE A 114 -69.37 52.46 6.64
N ARG A 115 -70.64 52.08 6.53
CA ARG A 115 -71.72 52.91 5.95
C ARG A 115 -72.90 52.86 6.92
N SER A 116 -72.91 53.84 7.81
CA SER A 116 -74.05 54.35 8.59
C SER A 116 -73.64 55.81 8.82
N ASP A 117 -74.35 56.85 8.39
CA ASP A 117 -75.80 57.06 8.28
C ASP A 117 -76.19 57.83 7.01
#